data_AF-A0A1C4WQR7-F1
#
_entry.id   AF-A0A1C4WQR7-F1
#
_cell.length_a   1.000
_cell.length_b   1.000
_cell.length_c   1.000
_cell.angle_alpha   90.00
_cell.angle_beta   90.00
_cell.angle_gamma   90.00
#
_symmetry.space_group_name_H-M   'P 1'
#
loop_
_entity.id
_entity.type
_entity.pdbx_description
1 polymer ?
#
loop_
_entity_poly.entity_id
_entity_poly.type
_entity_poly.pdbx_seq_one_letter_code
_entity_poly.pdbx_strand_id
1 'polypeptide(L)'
;MTERTRTQIKALTDKDAIRILALLVDSTGHLPDPTHLRHTETQLDHAAANPDPTDGIDPNAAPATPGDLARATLTYLAPTHSDTISRAIALPTDTTRFDPTTLAVGALILIALQTEVDITRTDNGHWKLRIHKHRMRDSTLGNLLGKLIATYRPPGQ
;
A
#
# COMPACT_ATOMS: atom_id res chain seq x y z
N MET A 1 -3.97 -16.04 11.08
CA MET A 1 -4.40 -14.69 11.54
C MET A 1 -5.49 -14.86 12.59
N THR A 2 -5.33 -14.30 13.78
CA THR A 2 -6.37 -14.33 14.83
C THR A 2 -7.47 -13.33 14.50
N GLU A 3 -8.72 -13.70 14.77
CA GLU A 3 -9.90 -12.86 14.52
C GLU A 3 -9.81 -11.50 15.25
N ARG A 4 -9.13 -11.48 16.40
CA ARG A 4 -8.84 -10.26 17.17
C ARG A 4 -8.02 -9.24 16.39
N THR A 5 -6.91 -9.65 15.77
CA THR A 5 -6.05 -8.73 15.01
C THR A 5 -6.80 -8.12 13.83
N ARG A 6 -7.65 -8.91 13.15
CA ARG A 6 -8.47 -8.42 12.03
C ARG A 6 -9.48 -7.35 12.48
N THR A 7 -10.15 -7.57 13.61
CA THR A 7 -11.10 -6.61 14.18
C THR A 7 -10.40 -5.33 14.64
N GLN A 8 -9.21 -5.45 15.22
CA GLN A 8 -8.40 -4.30 15.61
C GLN A 8 -8.00 -3.46 14.39
N ILE A 9 -7.51 -4.09 13.31
CA ILE A 9 -7.14 -3.38 12.06
C ILE A 9 -8.34 -2.61 11.49
N LYS A 10 -9.54 -3.21 11.49
CA LYS A 10 -10.76 -2.55 11.01
C LYS A 10 -11.18 -1.35 11.87
N ALA A 11 -10.89 -1.37 13.16
CA ALA A 11 -11.23 -0.30 14.09
C ALA A 11 -10.22 0.86 14.10
N LEU A 12 -9.05 0.71 13.43
CA LEU A 12 -8.04 1.76 13.36
C LEU A 12 -8.59 2.99 12.64
N THR A 13 -8.21 4.18 13.10
CA THR A 13 -8.43 5.40 12.31
C THR A 13 -7.53 5.40 11.07
N ASP A 14 -7.85 6.19 10.05
CA ASP A 14 -7.05 6.26 8.83
C ASP A 14 -5.60 6.68 9.15
N LYS A 15 -5.44 7.59 10.12
CA LYS A 15 -4.13 8.03 10.62
C LYS A 15 -3.36 6.90 11.29
N ASP A 16 -4.01 6.11 12.15
CA ASP A 16 -3.36 5.00 12.85
C ASP A 16 -2.99 3.87 11.88
N ALA A 17 -3.85 3.57 10.90
CA ALA A 17 -3.57 2.57 9.88
C ALA A 17 -2.33 2.93 9.05
N ILE A 18 -2.22 4.18 8.59
CA ILE A 18 -1.06 4.68 7.84
C ILE A 18 0.20 4.62 8.71
N ARG A 19 0.11 5.05 9.97
CA ARG A 19 1.24 5.01 10.91
C ARG A 19 1.72 3.59 11.17
N ILE A 20 0.81 2.65 11.42
CA ILE A 20 1.15 1.25 11.67
C ILE A 20 1.78 0.63 10.42
N LEU A 21 1.29 0.98 9.22
CA LEU A 21 1.91 0.55 7.96
C LEU A 21 3.34 1.10 7.84
N ALA A 22 3.57 2.38 8.16
CA ALA A 22 4.91 2.97 8.14
C ALA A 22 5.86 2.30 9.14
N LEU A 23 5.37 1.98 10.34
CA LEU A 23 6.15 1.21 11.34
C LEU A 23 6.48 -0.21 10.85
N LEU A 24 5.56 -0.84 10.12
CA LEU A 24 5.80 -2.16 9.56
C LEU A 24 6.90 -2.10 8.49
N VAL A 25 6.82 -1.14 7.57
CA VAL A 25 7.86 -0.90 6.55
C VAL A 25 9.22 -0.60 7.18
N ASP A 26 9.24 0.26 8.21
CA ASP A 26 10.45 0.55 8.98
C ASP A 26 11.07 -0.71 9.59
N SER A 27 10.23 -1.56 10.19
CA SER A 27 10.66 -2.81 10.84
C SER A 27 11.23 -3.85 9.87
N THR A 28 10.86 -3.79 8.59
CA THR A 28 11.31 -4.76 7.57
C THR A 28 12.67 -4.46 6.98
N GLY A 29 13.25 -3.27 7.21
CA GLY A 29 14.59 -2.99 6.70
C GLY A 29 14.91 -1.53 6.41
N HIS A 30 14.43 -0.60 7.26
CA HIS A 30 14.55 0.86 7.15
C HIS A 30 13.41 1.51 6.37
N LEU A 31 12.76 2.50 6.97
CA LEU A 31 11.83 3.37 6.26
C LEU A 31 12.62 4.14 5.17
N PRO A 32 12.22 4.06 3.90
CA PRO A 32 12.87 4.84 2.86
C PRO A 32 12.74 6.33 3.18
N ASP A 33 13.77 7.08 2.78
CA ASP A 33 13.79 8.52 2.98
C ASP A 33 12.55 9.18 2.34
N PRO A 34 12.08 10.31 2.88
CA PRO A 34 10.87 10.96 2.40
C PRO A 34 10.98 11.34 0.91
N THR A 35 12.18 11.62 0.40
CA THR A 35 12.39 11.91 -1.02
C THR A 35 12.14 10.69 -1.89
N HIS A 36 12.65 9.53 -1.49
CA HIS A 36 12.38 8.25 -2.15
C HIS A 36 10.89 7.93 -2.12
N LEU A 37 10.24 8.08 -0.97
CA LEU A 37 8.80 7.88 -0.82
C LEU A 37 8.00 8.78 -1.78
N ARG A 38 8.37 10.06 -1.91
CA ARG A 38 7.74 10.97 -2.87
C ARG A 38 7.98 10.57 -4.31
N HIS A 39 9.20 10.13 -4.64
CA HIS A 39 9.53 9.68 -5.99
C HIS A 39 8.73 8.43 -6.38
N THR A 40 8.63 7.44 -5.49
CA THR A 40 7.80 6.24 -5.69
C THR A 40 6.32 6.59 -5.83
N GLU A 41 5.82 7.56 -5.06
CA GLU A 41 4.45 8.08 -5.21
C GLU A 41 4.20 8.68 -6.60
N THR A 42 5.13 9.48 -7.11
CA THR A 42 5.05 10.06 -8.45
C THR A 42 5.12 8.98 -9.53
N GLN A 43 5.94 7.95 -9.35
CA GLN A 43 5.98 6.81 -10.28
C GLN A 43 4.65 6.04 -10.27
N LEU A 44 4.05 5.85 -9.10
CA LEU A 44 2.74 5.23 -8.97
C LEU A 44 1.66 6.05 -9.68
N ASP A 45 1.66 7.37 -9.51
CA ASP A 45 0.75 8.28 -10.22
C ASP A 45 0.86 8.11 -11.75
N HIS A 46 2.09 8.13 -12.27
CA HIS A 46 2.34 7.89 -13.70
C HIS A 46 1.94 6.49 -14.18
N ALA A 47 2.16 5.46 -13.36
CA ALA A 47 1.77 4.09 -13.66
C ALA A 47 0.24 3.90 -13.61
N ALA A 48 -0.45 4.55 -12.67
CA ALA A 48 -1.91 4.52 -12.55
C ALA A 48 -2.61 5.23 -13.73
N ALA A 49 -1.94 6.23 -14.32
CA ALA A 49 -2.39 6.85 -15.56
C ALA A 49 -2.29 5.92 -16.79
N ASN A 50 -1.45 4.88 -16.74
CA ASN A 50 -1.22 3.93 -17.83
C ASN A 50 -1.22 2.48 -17.32
N PRO A 51 -2.34 1.99 -16.77
CA PRO A 51 -2.37 0.67 -16.15
C PRO A 51 -2.27 -0.41 -17.22
N ASP A 52 -1.49 -1.44 -16.94
CA ASP A 52 -1.37 -2.55 -17.86
C ASP A 52 -2.61 -3.48 -17.79
N PRO A 53 -3.25 -3.80 -18.92
CA PRO A 53 -4.46 -4.61 -18.92
C PRO A 53 -4.24 -6.07 -18.50
N THR A 54 -2.99 -6.56 -18.45
CA THR A 54 -2.67 -7.96 -18.08
C THR A 54 -2.49 -8.14 -16.58
N ASP A 55 -2.48 -7.06 -15.83
CA ASP A 55 -2.18 -7.04 -14.40
C ASP A 55 -3.41 -7.42 -13.55
N GLY A 56 -4.47 -7.99 -14.13
CA GLY A 56 -5.61 -8.57 -13.40
C GLY A 56 -6.31 -7.59 -12.44
N ILE A 57 -6.06 -6.30 -12.61
CA ILE A 57 -6.61 -5.22 -11.80
C ILE A 57 -8.07 -5.07 -12.16
N ASP A 58 -8.95 -4.97 -11.14
CA ASP A 58 -10.33 -4.59 -11.39
C ASP A 58 -10.40 -3.09 -11.76
N PRO A 59 -10.74 -2.75 -13.01
CA PRO A 59 -10.76 -1.36 -13.46
C PRO A 59 -11.99 -0.58 -12.94
N ASN A 60 -12.94 -1.28 -12.31
CA ASN A 60 -14.17 -0.73 -11.73
C ASN A 60 -14.06 -0.54 -10.21
N ALA A 61 -12.88 -0.77 -9.62
CA ALA A 61 -12.67 -0.60 -8.20
C ALA A 61 -12.97 0.85 -7.81
N ALA A 62 -13.78 1.03 -6.76
CA ALA A 62 -14.04 2.35 -6.24
C ALA A 62 -12.75 2.95 -5.64
N PRO A 63 -12.48 4.25 -5.84
CA PRO A 63 -11.35 4.91 -5.21
C PRO A 63 -11.48 4.76 -3.70
N ALA A 64 -10.39 4.34 -3.07
CA ALA A 64 -10.31 4.10 -1.64
C ALA A 64 -9.57 5.23 -0.96
N THR A 65 -9.94 5.54 0.29
CA THR A 65 -9.15 6.49 1.09
C THR A 65 -7.77 5.90 1.38
N PRO A 66 -6.74 6.74 1.61
CA PRO A 66 -5.42 6.25 1.99
C PRO A 66 -5.44 5.33 3.23
N GLY A 67 -6.34 5.58 4.18
CA GLY A 67 -6.52 4.70 5.34
C GLY A 67 -7.26 3.40 5.04
N ASP A 68 -8.23 3.37 4.11
CA ASP A 68 -8.83 2.11 3.64
C ASP A 68 -7.76 1.21 2.99
N LEU A 69 -6.90 1.81 2.16
CA LEU A 69 -5.77 1.11 1.53
C LEU A 69 -4.76 0.62 2.57
N ALA A 70 -4.42 1.44 3.57
CA ALA A 70 -3.52 1.03 4.64
C ALA A 70 -4.11 -0.13 5.46
N ARG A 71 -5.39 -0.07 5.86
CA ARG A 71 -6.08 -1.17 6.57
C ARG A 71 -6.13 -2.45 5.73
N ALA A 72 -6.39 -2.32 4.43
CA ALA A 72 -6.41 -3.46 3.52
C ALA A 72 -5.01 -4.10 3.40
N THR A 73 -3.97 -3.28 3.30
CA THR A 73 -2.56 -3.74 3.24
C THR A 73 -2.16 -4.44 4.54
N LEU A 74 -2.49 -3.86 5.70
CA LEU A 74 -2.24 -4.50 6.99
C LEU A 74 -3.00 -5.82 7.15
N THR A 75 -4.24 -5.89 6.65
CA THR A 75 -5.02 -7.13 6.66
C THR A 75 -4.37 -8.21 5.79
N TYR A 76 -3.82 -7.82 4.65
CA TYR A 76 -3.11 -8.71 3.74
C TYR A 76 -1.78 -9.21 4.33
N LEU A 77 -1.04 -8.35 5.03
CA LEU A 77 0.26 -8.68 5.66
C LEU A 77 0.13 -9.37 7.02
N ALA A 78 -1.02 -9.31 7.66
CA ALA A 78 -1.26 -9.91 8.97
C ALA A 78 -0.99 -11.43 9.08
N PRO A 79 -1.15 -12.28 8.03
CA PRO A 79 -0.74 -13.68 8.09
C PRO A 79 0.78 -13.88 8.29
N THR A 80 1.62 -12.98 7.75
CA THR A 80 3.08 -13.08 7.80
C THR A 80 3.72 -12.16 8.86
N HIS A 81 3.06 -11.06 9.21
CA HIS A 81 3.58 -10.03 10.12
C HIS A 81 2.68 -9.75 11.34
N SER A 82 1.91 -10.75 11.81
CA SER A 82 0.96 -10.57 12.91
C SER A 82 1.56 -9.99 14.19
N ASP A 83 2.76 -10.45 14.59
CA ASP A 83 3.40 -9.99 15.84
C ASP A 83 3.78 -8.50 15.75
N THR A 84 4.40 -8.12 14.64
CA THR A 84 4.77 -6.73 14.37
C THR A 84 3.57 -5.81 14.33
N ILE A 85 2.48 -6.22 13.67
CA ILE A 85 1.26 -5.43 13.59
C ILE A 85 0.61 -5.28 14.97
N SER A 86 0.50 -6.37 15.74
CA SER A 86 -0.03 -6.32 17.11
C SER A 86 0.82 -5.43 18.02
N ARG A 87 2.15 -5.48 17.89
CA ARG A 87 3.07 -4.60 18.63
C ARG A 87 2.91 -3.14 18.20
N ALA A 88 2.79 -2.87 16.91
CA ALA A 88 2.59 -1.53 16.38
C ALA A 88 1.26 -0.90 16.83
N ILE A 89 0.19 -1.71 16.96
CA ILE A 89 -1.09 -1.27 17.53
C ILE A 89 -0.95 -0.92 19.02
N ALA A 90 -0.10 -1.64 19.76
CA ALA A 90 0.12 -1.39 21.19
C ALA A 90 1.06 -0.19 21.47
N LEU A 91 1.78 0.31 20.45
CA LEU A 91 2.68 1.44 20.62
C LEU A 91 1.90 2.76 20.73
N PRO A 92 2.18 3.59 21.76
CA PRO A 92 1.50 4.87 21.95
C PRO A 92 1.68 5.77 20.72
N THR A 93 0.65 6.58 20.42
CA THR A 93 0.63 7.47 19.26
C THR A 93 1.61 8.62 19.40
N ASP A 94 2.87 8.37 19.03
CA ASP A 94 3.88 9.41 18.80
C ASP A 94 3.64 10.00 17.39
N THR A 95 2.90 11.10 17.36
CA THR A 95 2.50 11.82 16.13
C THR A 95 3.65 12.63 15.53
N THR A 96 4.75 12.81 16.26
CA THR A 96 5.89 13.63 15.84
C THR A 96 6.78 12.97 14.80
N ARG A 97 6.84 11.63 14.77
CA ARG A 97 7.74 10.90 13.87
C ARG A 97 7.13 10.62 12.49
N PHE A 98 5.82 10.45 12.43
CA PHE A 98 5.10 10.05 11.23
C PHE A 98 3.87 10.92 11.09
N ASP A 99 3.97 11.96 10.25
CA ASP A 99 2.80 12.75 9.89
C ASP A 99 2.03 12.04 8.75
N PRO A 100 0.85 11.47 9.03
CA PRO A 100 0.13 10.60 8.08
C PRO A 100 -0.43 11.38 6.87
N THR A 101 -0.54 12.71 6.98
CA THR A 101 -0.97 13.60 5.89
C THR A 101 0.14 13.92 4.89
N THR A 102 1.40 13.79 5.31
CA THR A 102 2.57 14.03 4.44
C THR A 102 3.25 12.74 3.97
N LEU A 103 2.90 11.58 4.53
CA LEU A 103 3.43 10.31 4.07
C LEU A 103 2.82 9.92 2.72
N ALA A 104 3.70 9.52 1.79
CA ALA A 104 3.31 8.90 0.52
C ALA A 104 2.75 7.50 0.78
N VAL A 105 1.44 7.42 1.01
CA VAL A 105 0.77 6.18 1.43
C VAL A 105 0.86 5.12 0.34
N GLY A 106 0.72 5.51 -0.93
CA GLY A 106 0.88 4.60 -2.07
C GLY A 106 2.27 3.99 -2.10
N ALA A 107 3.30 4.80 -1.95
CA ALA A 107 4.68 4.32 -1.82
C ALA A 107 4.85 3.33 -0.66
N LEU A 108 4.33 3.63 0.54
CA LEU A 108 4.39 2.72 1.67
C LEU A 108 3.74 1.37 1.38
N ILE A 109 2.59 1.36 0.70
CA ILE A 109 1.90 0.13 0.29
C ILE A 109 2.77 -0.66 -0.69
N LEU A 110 3.33 0.00 -1.70
CA LEU A 110 4.20 -0.65 -2.68
C LEU A 110 5.46 -1.24 -2.05
N ILE A 111 6.08 -0.52 -1.10
CA ILE A 111 7.26 -1.00 -0.38
C ILE A 111 6.90 -2.18 0.53
N ALA A 112 5.77 -2.09 1.26
CA ALA A 112 5.30 -3.20 2.07
C ALA A 112 4.98 -4.45 1.22
N LEU A 113 4.61 -4.24 -0.04
CA LEU A 113 4.35 -5.27 -1.04
C LEU A 113 5.54 -5.53 -1.99
N GLN A 114 6.75 -5.03 -1.69
CA GLN A 114 7.89 -5.05 -2.63
C GLN A 114 8.24 -6.45 -3.15
N THR A 115 7.92 -7.50 -2.38
CA THR A 115 8.13 -8.89 -2.81
C THR A 115 7.15 -9.37 -3.89
N GLU A 116 6.09 -8.61 -4.13
CA GLU A 116 4.94 -8.97 -4.97
C GLU A 116 4.67 -7.96 -6.07
N VAL A 117 5.11 -6.71 -5.90
CA VAL A 117 4.93 -5.66 -6.90
C VAL A 117 6.27 -4.98 -7.20
N ASP A 118 6.46 -4.64 -8.46
CA ASP A 118 7.63 -3.93 -8.94
C ASP A 118 7.18 -2.79 -9.87
N ILE A 119 7.83 -1.63 -9.75
CA ILE A 119 7.60 -0.51 -10.66
C ILE A 119 8.79 -0.43 -11.60
N THR A 120 8.55 -0.74 -12.87
CA THR A 120 9.57 -0.67 -13.92
C THR A 120 9.25 0.43 -14.91
N ARG A 121 10.31 1.04 -15.44
CA ARG A 121 10.19 1.92 -16.60
C ARG A 121 10.25 1.07 -17.87
N THR A 122 9.26 1.23 -18.73
CA THR A 122 9.21 0.60 -20.06
C THR A 122 10.18 1.28 -21.02
N ASP A 123 10.60 0.57 -22.08
CA ASP A 123 11.45 1.12 -23.16
C ASP A 123 10.87 2.40 -23.80
N ASN A 124 9.55 2.57 -23.76
CA ASN A 124 8.85 3.74 -24.28
C ASN A 124 8.88 4.94 -23.30
N GLY A 125 9.59 4.82 -22.18
CA GLY A 125 9.74 5.86 -21.17
C GLY A 125 8.60 5.94 -20.14
N HIS A 126 7.54 5.15 -20.29
CA HIS A 126 6.39 5.10 -19.38
C HIS A 126 6.67 4.22 -18.16
N TRP A 127 6.11 4.60 -17.01
CA TRP A 127 6.13 3.78 -15.80
C TRP A 127 5.03 2.73 -15.85
N LYS A 128 5.36 1.50 -15.47
CA LYS A 128 4.42 0.38 -15.39
C LYS A 128 4.59 -0.34 -14.06
N LEU A 129 3.47 -0.52 -13.36
CA LEU A 129 3.39 -1.43 -12.23
C LEU A 129 3.33 -2.86 -12.76
N ARG A 130 4.19 -3.73 -12.25
CA ARG A 130 4.23 -5.16 -12.57
C ARG A 130 3.95 -5.95 -11.31
N ILE A 131 2.89 -6.74 -11.33
CA ILE A 131 2.59 -7.65 -10.21
C ILE A 131 3.16 -9.04 -10.51
N HIS A 132 3.85 -9.62 -9.54
CA HIS A 132 4.38 -10.98 -9.62
C HIS A 132 3.23 -12.01 -9.57
N LYS A 133 2.88 -12.53 -10.76
CA LYS A 133 1.75 -13.44 -11.04
C LYS A 133 1.63 -14.67 -10.14
N HIS A 134 2.73 -15.14 -9.51
CA HIS A 134 2.72 -16.31 -8.64
C HIS A 134 1.87 -16.11 -7.37
N ARG A 135 1.77 -14.87 -6.86
CA ARG A 135 0.99 -14.51 -5.67
C ARG A 135 -0.43 -14.02 -5.98
N MET A 136 -0.65 -13.62 -7.23
CA MET A 136 -1.88 -13.00 -7.72
C MET A 136 -3.13 -13.90 -7.73
N ARG A 137 -2.99 -15.19 -7.38
CA ARG A 137 -4.15 -16.07 -7.16
C ARG A 137 -4.97 -15.64 -5.93
N ASP A 138 -4.40 -14.80 -5.06
CA ASP A 138 -5.14 -14.22 -3.93
C ASP A 138 -5.96 -13.01 -4.40
N SER A 139 -7.29 -13.17 -4.48
CA SER A 139 -8.24 -12.12 -4.89
C SER A 139 -8.15 -10.85 -4.03
N THR A 140 -7.57 -10.91 -2.83
CA THR A 140 -7.40 -9.75 -1.94
C THR A 140 -6.37 -8.77 -2.49
N LEU A 141 -5.24 -9.27 -3.01
CA LEU A 141 -4.15 -8.44 -3.52
C LEU A 141 -4.55 -7.70 -4.80
N GLY A 142 -5.20 -8.40 -5.73
CA GLY A 142 -5.71 -7.78 -6.97
C GLY A 142 -6.75 -6.69 -6.70
N ASN A 143 -7.67 -6.91 -5.75
CA ASN A 143 -8.65 -5.90 -5.35
C ASN A 143 -7.98 -4.70 -4.65
N LEU A 144 -6.99 -4.94 -3.79
CA LEU A 144 -6.22 -3.89 -3.13
C LEU A 144 -5.48 -3.00 -4.12
N LEU A 145 -4.79 -3.61 -5.10
CA LEU A 145 -4.04 -2.88 -6.12
C LEU A 145 -4.97 -2.17 -7.12
N GLY A 146 -6.14 -2.73 -7.40
CA GLY A 146 -7.17 -2.02 -8.18
C GLY A 146 -7.73 -0.80 -7.49
N LYS A 147 -8.04 -0.89 -6.20
CA LYS A 147 -8.41 0.28 -5.39
C LYS A 147 -7.29 1.31 -5.36
N LEU A 148 -6.04 0.88 -5.19
CA LEU A 148 -4.87 1.74 -5.20
C LEU A 148 -4.83 2.52 -6.53
N ILE A 149 -4.81 1.82 -7.65
CA ILE A 149 -4.75 2.46 -8.97
C ILE A 149 -5.96 3.36 -9.23
N ALA A 150 -7.16 2.96 -8.81
CA ALA A 150 -8.35 3.80 -8.92
C ALA A 150 -8.24 5.11 -8.11
N THR A 151 -7.57 5.08 -6.94
CA THR A 151 -7.30 6.28 -6.13
C THR A 151 -6.32 7.24 -6.79
N TYR A 152 -5.30 6.72 -7.48
CA TYR A 152 -4.27 7.54 -8.16
C TYR A 152 -4.62 7.87 -9.62
N ARG A 153 -5.59 7.18 -10.21
CA ARG A 153 -6.07 7.49 -11.55
C ARG A 153 -6.76 8.87 -11.52
N PRO A 154 -6.35 9.82 -12.36
CA PRO A 154 -7.07 11.08 -12.46
C PRO A 154 -8.52 10.82 -12.92
N PRO A 155 -9.52 11.49 -12.35
CA PRO A 155 -10.90 11.38 -12.82
C PRO A 155 -10.97 11.91 -14.25
N GLY A 156 -11.12 11.00 -15.22
CA GLY A 156 -11.54 11.24 -16.60
C GLY A 156 -10.90 12.43 -17.33
N GLN A 157 -9.97 12.13 -18.25
CA GLN A 157 -10.05 12.78 -19.57
C GLN A 157 -11.06 12.01 -20.43
#